data_AF-A0A098YTW1-F1
#
_entry.id   AF-A0A098YTW1-F1
#
_cell.length_a   1.000
_cell.length_b   1.000
_cell.length_c   1.000
_cell.angle_alpha   90.00
_cell.angle_beta   90.00
_cell.angle_gamma   90.00
#
_symmetry.space_group_name_H-M   'P 1'
#
loop_
_entity.id
_entity.type
_entity.pdbx_description
1 polymer ?
#
loop_
_entity_poly.entity_id
_entity_poly.type
_entity_poly.pdbx_seq_one_letter_code
_entity_poly.pdbx_strand_id
1 'polypeptide(L)'
;MARSTFKTLFYINRSKEKKNGKCPIMGRITIDGKQVQYSTGKEIAPELWDSRKGRCKGTGEEIKEINRYLQAKEEQAKAKYQELIWQRGYITAELLRCELREEDKPKGFLLEEARLFIEEKRLCVEVTVAKPTFANYIYATQLIEAYLRERLGLEDIRYSLLDYGFIEGMDFYLKSERNLSLATIQIVVIFLRKLIGIGQQKNYVRIDPFVDYKAELPHRTRRYLTTEELQRVLQTPIIDRQFERVRQLFLFCAFTGLARVDMQRLRLKHIIRNADGTEEIRIKRQKTDVEA
;
A
#
# COMPACT_ATOMS: atom_id res chain seq x y z
N MET A 1 -35.12 -22.13 -3.09
CA MET A 1 -34.20 -21.30 -2.28
C MET A 1 -35.05 -20.28 -1.53
N ALA A 2 -35.03 -20.27 -0.20
CA ALA A 2 -35.82 -19.31 0.58
C ALA A 2 -35.34 -17.89 0.27
N ARG A 3 -36.24 -17.01 -0.17
CA ARG A 3 -35.95 -15.57 -0.39
C ARG A 3 -35.62 -14.97 0.97
N SER A 4 -34.35 -14.63 1.22
CA SER A 4 -33.96 -13.95 2.45
C SER A 4 -34.68 -12.60 2.53
N THR A 5 -35.29 -12.32 3.68
CA THR A 5 -36.12 -11.13 3.88
C THR A 5 -35.29 -9.98 4.44
N PHE A 6 -34.81 -9.10 3.57
CA PHE A 6 -34.06 -7.90 3.97
C PHE A 6 -34.96 -6.67 4.10
N LYS A 7 -34.89 -6.02 5.26
CA LYS A 7 -35.51 -4.72 5.51
C LYS A 7 -34.57 -3.84 6.31
N THR A 8 -34.37 -2.61 5.85
CA THR A 8 -33.71 -1.55 6.61
C THR A 8 -34.70 -0.42 6.89
N LEU A 9 -34.66 0.16 8.08
CA LEU A 9 -35.48 1.30 8.45
C LEU A 9 -34.75 2.21 9.44
N PHE A 10 -35.21 3.45 9.53
CA PHE A 10 -34.75 4.41 10.53
C PHE A 10 -35.87 4.78 11.48
N TYR A 11 -35.53 5.07 12.73
CA TYR A 11 -36.45 5.52 13.77
C TYR A 11 -35.71 6.36 14.79
N ILE A 12 -36.40 7.26 15.50
CA ILE A 12 -35.83 7.98 16.63
C ILE A 12 -35.97 7.17 17.92
N ASN A 13 -34.94 7.16 18.75
CA ASN A 13 -35.01 6.56 20.07
C ASN A 13 -35.45 7.58 21.13
N ARG A 14 -36.76 7.62 21.41
CA ARG A 14 -37.37 8.55 22.37
C ARG A 14 -36.94 8.31 23.81
N SER A 15 -36.51 7.10 24.18
CA SER A 15 -36.00 6.85 25.54
C SER A 15 -34.59 7.40 25.77
N LYS A 16 -33.91 7.90 24.72
CA LYS A 16 -32.59 8.50 24.79
C LYS A 16 -32.61 9.97 24.36
N GLU A 17 -33.61 10.72 24.81
CA GLU A 17 -33.66 12.16 24.61
C GLU A 17 -32.46 12.84 25.30
N LYS A 18 -31.77 13.70 24.56
CA LYS A 18 -30.61 14.44 25.08
C LYS A 18 -31.06 15.72 25.77
N LYS A 19 -30.15 16.32 26.55
CA LYS A 19 -30.38 17.61 27.25
C LYS A 19 -30.82 18.76 26.32
N ASN A 20 -30.56 18.65 25.02
CA ASN A 20 -30.96 19.63 24.01
C ASN A 20 -32.36 19.36 23.40
N GLY A 21 -33.12 18.41 23.94
CA GLY A 21 -34.47 18.04 23.46
C GLY A 21 -34.49 17.27 22.13
N LYS A 22 -33.33 16.88 21.59
CA LYS A 22 -33.23 16.06 20.36
C LYS A 22 -33.13 14.58 20.73
N CYS A 23 -33.72 13.73 19.90
CA CYS A 23 -33.59 12.28 19.97
C CYS A 23 -32.61 11.75 18.91
N PRO A 24 -31.77 10.76 19.24
CA PRO A 24 -30.89 10.14 18.27
C PRO A 24 -31.69 9.32 17.25
N ILE A 25 -31.28 9.43 15.99
CA ILE A 25 -31.81 8.62 14.88
C ILE A 25 -31.02 7.31 14.85
N MET A 26 -31.74 6.20 14.90
CA MET A 26 -31.22 4.84 14.90
C MET A 26 -31.57 4.16 13.57
N GLY A 27 -30.64 3.35 13.06
CA GLY A 27 -30.89 2.43 11.97
C GLY A 27 -31.19 1.03 12.50
N ARG A 28 -32.07 0.30 11.81
CA ARG A 28 -32.40 -1.10 12.11
C ARG A 28 -32.35 -1.93 10.84
N ILE A 29 -31.58 -3.01 10.88
CA ILE A 29 -31.49 -4.01 9.82
C ILE A 29 -32.23 -5.26 10.31
N THR A 30 -33.08 -5.80 9.46
CA THR A 30 -33.78 -7.08 9.67
C THR A 30 -33.43 -8.00 8.52
N ILE A 31 -32.91 -9.19 8.84
CA ILE A 31 -32.64 -10.27 7.89
C ILE A 31 -33.19 -11.56 8.50
N ASP A 32 -34.13 -12.20 7.81
CA ASP A 32 -34.73 -13.49 8.22
C ASP A 32 -35.27 -13.47 9.65
N GLY A 33 -36.02 -12.41 9.96
CA GLY A 33 -36.63 -12.19 11.28
C GLY A 33 -35.67 -11.71 12.37
N LYS A 34 -34.35 -11.82 12.18
CA LYS A 34 -33.35 -11.33 13.15
C LYS A 34 -33.07 -9.85 12.93
N GLN A 35 -33.13 -9.08 14.01
CA GLN A 35 -32.97 -7.62 13.98
C GLN A 35 -31.68 -7.20 14.66
N VAL A 36 -30.99 -6.22 14.06
CA VAL A 36 -29.88 -5.53 14.70
C VAL A 36 -30.05 -4.02 14.56
N GLN A 37 -29.66 -3.29 15.60
CA GLN A 37 -29.74 -1.83 15.65
C GLN A 37 -28.34 -1.22 15.61
N TYR A 38 -28.22 -0.03 15.03
CA TYR A 38 -27.00 0.77 15.01
C TYR A 38 -27.32 2.26 15.10
N SER A 39 -26.39 3.05 15.64
CA SER A 39 -26.52 4.51 15.70
C SER A 39 -26.14 5.13 14.37
N THR A 40 -26.92 6.11 13.90
CA THR A 40 -26.56 6.91 12.71
C THR A 40 -25.67 8.11 13.05
N GLY A 41 -25.50 8.43 14.34
CA GLY A 41 -24.80 9.63 14.80
C GLY A 41 -25.57 10.94 14.60
N LYS A 42 -26.70 10.93 13.90
CA LYS A 42 -27.58 12.10 13.71
C LYS A 42 -28.67 12.13 14.78
N GLU A 43 -29.19 13.31 15.05
CA GLU A 43 -30.27 13.55 16.02
C GLU A 43 -31.25 14.58 15.49
N ILE A 44 -32.50 14.50 15.93
CA ILE A 44 -33.57 15.38 15.47
C ILE A 44 -34.60 15.59 16.59
N ALA A 45 -35.28 16.73 16.57
CA ALA A 45 -36.43 16.97 17.44
C ALA A 45 -37.54 15.94 17.12
N PRO A 46 -38.19 15.33 18.12
CA PRO A 46 -39.29 14.37 17.90
C PRO A 46 -40.41 14.92 17.03
N GLU A 47 -40.70 16.21 17.18
CA GLU A 47 -41.70 16.96 16.44
C GLU A 47 -41.40 17.06 14.95
N LEU A 48 -40.17 16.85 14.52
CA LEU A 48 -39.71 16.93 13.12
C LEU A 48 -39.45 15.55 12.51
N TRP A 49 -39.88 14.46 13.17
CA TRP A 49 -39.75 13.10 12.65
C TRP A 49 -41.08 12.56 12.11
N ASP A 50 -41.05 11.94 10.94
CA ASP A 50 -42.15 11.16 10.39
C ASP A 50 -41.88 9.66 10.64
N SER A 51 -42.57 9.10 11.63
CA SER A 51 -42.43 7.69 12.01
C SER A 51 -42.92 6.70 10.94
N ARG A 52 -43.82 7.11 10.04
CA ARG A 52 -44.30 6.23 8.97
C ARG A 52 -43.29 6.14 7.84
N LYS A 53 -42.69 7.27 7.47
CA LYS A 53 -41.66 7.35 6.42
C LYS A 53 -40.27 6.97 6.92
N GLY A 54 -40.03 7.03 8.23
CA GLY A 54 -38.68 6.87 8.79
C GLY A 54 -37.73 7.97 8.29
N ARG A 55 -38.24 9.21 8.23
CA ARG A 55 -37.54 10.39 7.69
C ARG A 55 -37.91 11.65 8.48
N CYS A 56 -37.08 12.67 8.36
CA CYS A 56 -37.37 13.98 8.92
C CYS A 56 -38.41 14.72 8.05
N LYS A 57 -39.33 15.46 8.68
CA LYS A 57 -40.34 16.32 8.03
C LYS A 57 -39.95 17.79 8.18
N GLY A 58 -40.11 18.58 7.11
CA GLY A 58 -39.77 20.00 7.06
C GLY A 58 -38.88 20.36 5.86
N THR A 59 -38.62 21.65 5.68
CA THR A 59 -37.92 22.22 4.51
C THR A 59 -36.57 22.85 4.81
N GLY A 60 -36.15 22.89 6.09
CA GLY A 60 -34.87 23.45 6.51
C GLY A 60 -33.67 22.68 5.94
N GLU A 61 -32.53 23.37 5.79
CA GLU A 61 -31.34 22.77 5.17
C GLU A 61 -30.77 21.61 6.00
N GLU A 62 -30.74 21.73 7.34
CA GLU A 62 -30.36 20.63 8.25
C GLU A 62 -31.24 19.38 8.04
N ILE A 63 -32.55 19.56 7.83
CA ILE A 63 -33.50 18.47 7.60
C ILE A 63 -33.22 17.77 6.27
N LYS A 64 -32.94 18.55 5.21
CA LYS A 64 -32.58 18.02 3.90
C LYS A 64 -31.25 17.26 3.95
N GLU A 65 -30.26 17.79 4.65
CA GLU A 65 -28.95 17.13 4.82
C GLU A 65 -29.10 15.80 5.56
N ILE A 66 -29.85 15.77 6.68
CA ILE A 66 -30.12 14.54 7.42
C ILE A 66 -30.85 13.54 6.52
N ASN A 67 -31.90 13.95 5.80
CA ASN A 67 -32.63 13.05 4.91
C ASN A 67 -31.75 12.50 3.78
N ARG A 68 -30.88 13.32 3.19
CA ARG A 68 -29.90 12.90 2.17
C ARG A 68 -28.91 11.88 2.75
N TYR A 69 -28.43 12.13 3.96
CA TYR A 69 -27.56 11.20 4.68
C TYR A 69 -28.26 9.85 4.95
N LEU A 70 -29.49 9.87 5.47
CA LEU A 70 -30.26 8.64 5.72
C LEU A 70 -30.53 7.87 4.42
N GLN A 71 -30.80 8.58 3.33
CA GLN A 71 -30.97 7.98 2.00
C GLN A 71 -29.70 7.27 1.53
N ALA A 72 -28.55 7.94 1.61
CA ALA A 72 -27.25 7.35 1.24
C ALA A 72 -26.94 6.11 2.10
N LYS A 73 -27.28 6.14 3.40
CA LYS A 73 -27.13 4.97 4.29
C LYS A 73 -28.04 3.80 3.92
N GLU A 74 -29.26 4.07 3.51
CA GLU A 74 -30.16 3.04 3.02
C GLU A 74 -29.64 2.39 1.72
N GLU A 75 -29.14 3.19 0.79
CA GLU A 75 -28.55 2.72 -0.46
C GLU A 75 -27.28 1.92 -0.22
N GLN A 76 -26.40 2.39 0.66
CA GLN A 76 -25.19 1.66 1.09
C GLN A 76 -25.55 0.28 1.68
N ALA A 77 -26.53 0.23 2.58
CA ALA A 77 -26.99 -1.02 3.18
C ALA A 77 -27.56 -2.00 2.13
N LYS A 78 -28.34 -1.48 1.15
CA LYS A 78 -28.88 -2.28 0.04
C LYS A 78 -27.78 -2.82 -0.87
N ALA A 79 -26.84 -1.97 -1.28
CA ALA A 79 -25.73 -2.36 -2.14
C ALA A 79 -24.86 -3.42 -1.46
N LYS A 80 -24.52 -3.20 -0.18
CA LYS A 80 -23.68 -4.13 0.58
C LYS A 80 -24.35 -5.48 0.83
N TYR A 81 -25.66 -5.48 1.06
CA TYR A 81 -26.46 -6.69 1.15
C TYR A 81 -26.39 -7.52 -0.14
N GLN A 82 -26.57 -6.88 -1.30
CA GLN A 82 -26.48 -7.56 -2.60
C GLN A 82 -25.08 -8.11 -2.86
N GLU A 83 -24.03 -7.32 -2.59
CA GLU A 83 -22.63 -7.73 -2.72
C GLU A 83 -22.34 -9.00 -1.90
N LEU A 84 -22.74 -9.01 -0.62
CA LEU A 84 -22.45 -10.11 0.29
C LEU A 84 -23.24 -11.38 -0.06
N ILE A 85 -24.48 -11.25 -0.54
CA ILE A 85 -25.23 -12.41 -1.05
C ILE A 85 -24.52 -13.02 -2.25
N TRP A 86 -24.08 -12.17 -3.18
CA TRP A 86 -23.42 -12.63 -4.39
C TRP A 86 -22.07 -13.29 -4.10
N GLN A 87 -21.28 -12.73 -3.18
CA GLN A 87 -19.95 -13.25 -2.83
C GLN A 87 -19.99 -14.48 -1.91
N ARG A 88 -20.85 -14.49 -0.88
CA ARG A 88 -20.78 -15.48 0.22
C ARG A 88 -21.95 -16.47 0.23
N GLY A 89 -23.03 -16.19 -0.50
CA GLY A 89 -24.23 -17.05 -0.54
C GLY A 89 -25.06 -17.08 0.75
N TYR A 90 -24.59 -16.47 1.85
CA TYR A 90 -25.32 -16.30 3.10
C TYR A 90 -25.00 -14.95 3.75
N ILE A 91 -25.96 -14.40 4.49
CA ILE A 91 -25.79 -13.14 5.22
C ILE A 91 -26.62 -13.13 6.50
N THR A 92 -26.12 -12.46 7.54
CA THR A 92 -26.87 -12.20 8.78
C THR A 92 -26.96 -10.69 9.03
N ALA A 93 -27.97 -10.26 9.77
CA ALA A 93 -28.15 -8.85 10.12
C ALA A 93 -26.89 -8.28 10.83
N GLU A 94 -26.28 -9.09 11.71
CA GLU A 94 -25.06 -8.75 12.44
C GLU A 94 -23.85 -8.59 11.50
N LEU A 95 -23.65 -9.51 10.55
CA LEU A 95 -22.58 -9.41 9.55
C LEU A 95 -22.72 -8.14 8.71
N LEU A 96 -23.94 -7.85 8.23
CA LEU A 96 -24.19 -6.64 7.45
C LEU A 96 -23.90 -5.37 8.27
N ARG A 97 -24.27 -5.34 9.56
CA ARG A 97 -23.93 -4.22 10.45
C ARG A 97 -22.42 -4.05 10.60
N CYS A 98 -21.69 -5.13 10.84
CA CYS A 98 -20.24 -5.09 10.99
C CYS A 98 -19.57 -4.55 9.72
N GLU A 99 -19.96 -5.06 8.55
CA GLU A 99 -19.43 -4.63 7.26
C GLU A 99 -19.74 -3.16 6.97
N LEU A 100 -20.97 -2.70 7.24
CA LEU A 100 -21.34 -1.29 7.11
C LEU A 100 -20.52 -0.39 8.06
N ARG A 101 -20.27 -0.84 9.28
CA ARG A 101 -19.46 -0.11 10.26
C ARG A 101 -18.00 -0.04 9.85
N GLU A 102 -17.45 -1.10 9.25
CA GLU A 102 -16.08 -1.10 8.73
C GLU A 102 -15.93 -0.18 7.52
N GLU A 103 -16.93 -0.15 6.65
CA GLU A 103 -16.97 0.75 5.49
C GLU A 103 -17.05 2.23 5.91
N ASP A 104 -17.60 2.50 7.09
CA ASP A 104 -17.67 3.81 7.73
C ASP A 104 -16.41 4.22 8.50
N LYS A 105 -15.47 3.30 8.74
CA LYS A 105 -14.20 3.67 9.36
C LYS A 105 -13.42 4.53 8.35
N PRO A 106 -12.80 5.64 8.79
CA PRO A 106 -11.86 6.36 7.95
C PRO A 106 -10.74 5.37 7.55
N LYS A 107 -10.77 4.97 6.28
CA LYS A 107 -9.67 4.22 5.66
C LYS A 107 -8.44 5.14 5.69
N GLY A 108 -7.31 4.60 6.15
CA GLY A 108 -6.09 5.38 6.39
C GLY A 108 -5.62 6.16 5.16
N PHE A 109 -4.65 7.03 5.37
CA PHE A 109 -4.04 7.82 4.30
C PHE A 109 -2.74 7.16 3.80
N LEU A 110 -2.46 7.30 2.51
CA LEU A 110 -1.33 6.67 1.85
C LEU A 110 0.00 7.23 2.35
N LEU A 111 0.17 8.55 2.38
CA LEU A 111 1.44 9.16 2.81
C LEU A 111 1.60 9.10 4.33
N GLU A 112 0.51 9.12 5.10
CA GLU A 112 0.56 8.82 6.54
C GLU A 112 1.17 7.44 6.79
N GLU A 113 0.69 6.41 6.11
CA GLU A 113 1.26 5.06 6.21
C GLU A 113 2.70 4.99 5.69
N ALA A 114 3.04 5.73 4.63
CA ALA A 114 4.42 5.80 4.14
C ALA A 114 5.37 6.38 5.20
N ARG A 115 4.96 7.45 5.88
CA ARG A 115 5.72 8.07 6.97
C ARG A 115 5.91 7.12 8.15
N LEU A 116 4.84 6.46 8.59
CA LEU A 116 4.90 5.45 9.67
C LEU A 116 5.85 4.31 9.30
N PHE A 117 5.74 3.80 8.08
CA PHE A 117 6.62 2.73 7.58
C PHE A 117 8.09 3.17 7.56
N ILE A 118 8.38 4.39 7.10
CA ILE A 118 9.77 4.91 7.07
C ILE A 118 10.32 5.07 8.48
N GLU A 119 9.56 5.63 9.43
CA GLU A 119 10.01 5.78 10.81
C GLU A 119 10.29 4.42 11.48
N GLU A 120 9.43 3.42 11.27
CA GLU A 120 9.68 2.07 11.75
C GLU A 120 10.95 1.47 11.13
N LYS A 121 11.13 1.61 9.81
CA LYS A 121 12.30 1.04 9.10
C LYS A 121 13.60 1.79 9.38
N ARG A 122 13.55 3.04 9.85
CA ARG A 122 14.73 3.79 10.28
C ARG A 122 15.50 3.05 11.37
N LEU A 123 14.78 2.43 12.32
CA LEU A 123 15.37 1.64 13.41
C LEU A 123 16.06 0.36 12.93
N CYS A 124 15.73 -0.10 11.72
CA CYS A 124 16.25 -1.33 11.14
C CYS A 124 17.40 -1.09 10.15
N VAL A 125 17.79 0.17 9.92
CA VAL A 125 18.85 0.52 8.97
C VAL A 125 20.18 -0.05 9.48
N GLU A 126 20.91 -0.73 8.59
CA GLU A 126 22.13 -1.49 8.88
C GLU A 126 21.97 -2.72 9.78
N VAL A 127 20.75 -3.04 10.23
CA VAL A 127 20.44 -4.30 10.93
C VAL A 127 19.80 -5.29 9.95
N THR A 128 18.64 -4.95 9.40
CA THR A 128 17.90 -5.79 8.45
C THR A 128 17.59 -5.06 7.14
N VAL A 129 17.75 -3.73 7.10
CA VAL A 129 17.50 -2.91 5.92
C VAL A 129 18.80 -2.24 5.48
N ALA A 130 19.20 -2.46 4.22
CA ALA A 130 20.36 -1.79 3.66
C ALA A 130 20.10 -0.30 3.43
N LYS A 131 21.09 0.57 3.69
CA LYS A 131 21.01 2.03 3.48
C LYS A 131 20.43 2.45 2.12
N PRO A 132 20.83 1.86 0.97
CA PRO A 132 20.24 2.21 -0.33
C PRO A 132 18.75 1.87 -0.43
N THR A 133 18.32 0.77 0.20
CA THR A 133 16.91 0.38 0.22
C THR A 133 16.08 1.37 1.02
N PHE A 134 16.61 1.85 2.16
CA PHE A 134 15.96 2.87 2.96
C PHE A 134 15.86 4.22 2.22
N ALA A 135 16.93 4.64 1.55
CA ALA A 135 16.93 5.84 0.71
C ALA A 135 15.88 5.75 -0.41
N ASN A 136 15.70 4.57 -1.01
CA ASN A 136 14.66 4.34 -2.01
C ASN A 136 13.24 4.54 -1.47
N TYR A 137 12.95 4.19 -0.21
CA TYR A 137 11.63 4.44 0.39
C TYR A 137 11.34 5.93 0.53
N ILE A 138 12.33 6.70 1.01
CA ILE A 138 12.21 8.16 1.14
C ILE A 138 11.98 8.80 -0.24
N TYR A 139 12.82 8.44 -1.20
CA TYR A 139 12.75 9.00 -2.55
C TYR A 139 11.45 8.64 -3.27
N ALA A 140 10.98 7.39 -3.14
CA ALA A 140 9.69 6.98 -3.67
C ALA A 140 8.52 7.76 -3.04
N THR A 141 8.58 8.00 -1.72
CA THR A 141 7.56 8.79 -1.01
C THR A 141 7.48 10.22 -1.54
N GLN A 142 8.64 10.87 -1.77
CA GLN A 142 8.69 12.22 -2.33
C GLN A 142 8.09 12.30 -3.74
N LEU A 143 8.30 11.27 -4.57
CA LEU A 143 7.72 11.21 -5.90
C LEU A 143 6.19 11.00 -5.88
N ILE A 144 5.69 10.17 -4.96
CA ILE A 144 4.24 10.00 -4.74
C ILE A 144 3.62 11.32 -4.25
N GLU A 145 4.25 11.98 -3.28
CA GLU A 145 3.81 13.29 -2.76
C GLU A 145 3.77 14.35 -3.86
N ALA A 146 4.79 14.41 -4.71
CA ALA A 146 4.82 15.32 -5.85
C ALA A 146 3.67 15.07 -6.83
N TYR A 147 3.38 13.81 -7.15
CA TYR A 147 2.23 13.45 -8.01
C TYR A 147 0.90 13.93 -7.40
N LEU A 148 0.69 13.68 -6.10
CA LEU A 148 -0.52 14.10 -5.39
C LEU A 148 -0.68 15.62 -5.42
N ARG A 149 0.38 16.37 -5.12
CA ARG A 149 0.33 17.83 -5.06
C ARG A 149 0.14 18.46 -6.44
N GLU A 150 0.86 17.99 -7.45
CA GLU A 150 0.91 18.65 -8.76
C GLU A 150 -0.23 18.25 -9.69
N ARG A 151 -0.69 16.99 -9.65
CA ARG A 151 -1.74 16.49 -10.55
C ARG A 151 -3.11 16.46 -9.89
N LEU A 152 -3.17 16.15 -8.60
CA LEU A 152 -4.44 15.99 -7.89
C LEU A 152 -4.76 17.17 -6.96
N GLY A 153 -3.79 18.06 -6.68
CA GLY A 153 -3.96 19.15 -5.72
C GLY A 153 -4.19 18.66 -4.30
N LEU A 154 -3.68 17.47 -3.97
CA LEU A 154 -3.88 16.80 -2.68
C LEU A 154 -2.58 16.74 -1.90
N GLU A 155 -2.66 16.96 -0.58
CA GLU A 155 -1.54 16.71 0.34
C GLU A 155 -1.44 15.24 0.76
N ASP A 156 -2.54 14.48 0.67
CA ASP A 156 -2.59 13.05 0.94
C ASP A 156 -3.83 12.43 0.27
N ILE A 157 -3.87 11.10 0.16
CA ILE A 157 -4.96 10.35 -0.45
C ILE A 157 -5.39 9.18 0.43
N ARG A 158 -6.70 8.97 0.54
CA ARG A 158 -7.23 7.80 1.27
C ARG A 158 -7.06 6.54 0.46
N TYR A 159 -6.79 5.42 1.13
CA TYR A 159 -6.75 4.09 0.48
C TYR A 159 -8.03 3.72 -0.29
N SER A 160 -9.19 4.27 0.08
CA SER A 160 -10.45 4.04 -0.64
C SER A 160 -10.49 4.61 -2.06
N LEU A 161 -9.65 5.63 -2.33
CA LEU A 161 -9.61 6.32 -3.60
C LEU A 161 -8.49 5.79 -4.50
N LEU A 162 -7.77 4.76 -4.06
CA LEU A 162 -6.72 4.11 -4.84
C LEU A 162 -7.38 3.06 -5.74
N ASP A 163 -7.45 3.38 -7.02
CA ASP A 163 -7.94 2.51 -8.08
C ASP A 163 -6.89 2.35 -9.19
N TYR A 164 -7.23 1.61 -10.25
CA TYR A 164 -6.36 1.44 -11.41
C TYR A 164 -5.95 2.79 -12.04
N GLY A 165 -6.90 3.74 -12.13
CA GLY A 165 -6.66 5.06 -12.73
C GLY A 165 -5.64 5.87 -11.95
N PHE A 166 -5.61 5.76 -10.63
CA PHE A 166 -4.56 6.35 -9.80
C PHE A 166 -3.17 5.80 -10.16
N ILE A 167 -3.05 4.48 -10.32
CA ILE A 167 -1.77 3.81 -10.64
C ILE A 167 -1.27 4.23 -12.02
N GLU A 168 -2.14 4.16 -13.03
CA GLU A 168 -1.81 4.52 -14.40
C GLU A 168 -1.47 6.02 -14.53
N GLY A 169 -2.24 6.88 -13.86
CA GLY A 169 -1.99 8.33 -13.83
C GLY A 169 -0.65 8.68 -13.20
N MET A 170 -0.26 7.97 -12.13
CA MET A 170 1.06 8.16 -11.51
C MET A 170 2.19 7.67 -12.42
N ASP A 171 2.06 6.48 -13.02
CA ASP A 171 3.04 5.94 -13.97
C ASP A 171 3.25 6.91 -15.14
N PHE A 172 2.16 7.39 -15.73
CA PHE A 172 2.18 8.37 -16.81
C PHE A 172 2.89 9.65 -16.39
N TYR A 173 2.51 10.26 -15.25
CA TYR A 173 3.13 11.48 -14.74
C TYR A 173 4.65 11.33 -14.54
N LEU A 174 5.09 10.21 -13.96
CA LEU A 174 6.52 9.96 -13.74
C LEU A 174 7.29 9.80 -15.05
N LYS A 175 6.65 9.27 -16.12
CA LYS A 175 7.23 9.17 -17.46
C LYS A 175 7.23 10.50 -18.20
N SER A 176 6.07 11.15 -18.32
CA SER A 176 5.86 12.27 -19.24
C SER A 176 6.30 13.62 -18.68
N GLU A 177 6.05 13.86 -17.39
CA GLU A 177 6.27 15.17 -16.78
C GLU A 177 7.58 15.22 -16.00
N ARG A 178 7.92 14.13 -15.31
CA ARG A 178 9.18 14.01 -14.58
C ARG A 178 10.32 13.43 -15.40
N ASN A 179 10.04 12.87 -16.58
CA ASN A 179 11.04 12.28 -17.48
C ASN A 179 11.97 11.28 -16.77
N LEU A 180 11.41 10.49 -15.84
CA LEU A 180 12.20 9.54 -15.05
C LEU A 180 12.48 8.26 -15.85
N SER A 181 13.64 7.66 -15.56
CA SER A 181 13.96 6.35 -16.11
C SER A 181 12.99 5.27 -15.60
N LEU A 182 12.73 4.25 -16.43
CA LEU A 182 11.91 3.09 -16.03
C LEU A 182 12.44 2.39 -14.77
N ALA A 183 13.77 2.41 -14.53
CA ALA A 183 14.36 1.87 -13.32
C ALA A 183 13.97 2.67 -12.07
N THR A 184 13.88 4.00 -12.18
CA THR A 184 13.44 4.87 -11.11
C THR A 184 11.95 4.69 -10.83
N ILE A 185 11.14 4.61 -11.89
CA ILE A 185 9.69 4.37 -11.79
C ILE A 185 9.43 3.02 -11.11
N GLN A 186 10.20 2.00 -11.46
CA GLN A 186 10.11 0.68 -10.81
C GLN A 186 10.34 0.75 -9.30
N ILE A 187 11.23 1.62 -8.80
CA ILE A 187 11.43 1.84 -7.36
C ILE A 187 10.16 2.38 -6.72
N VAL A 188 9.51 3.36 -7.35
CA VAL A 188 8.24 3.94 -6.87
C VAL A 188 7.13 2.90 -6.86
N VAL A 189 6.96 2.15 -7.95
CA VAL A 189 5.94 1.10 -8.08
C VAL A 189 6.12 0.00 -7.03
N ILE A 190 7.37 -0.45 -6.79
CA ILE A 190 7.65 -1.45 -5.75
C ILE A 190 7.25 -0.94 -4.37
N PHE A 191 7.58 0.31 -4.06
CA PHE A 191 7.23 0.89 -2.76
C PHE A 191 5.73 1.13 -2.63
N LEU A 192 5.06 1.63 -3.67
CA LEU A 192 3.60 1.80 -3.65
C LEU A 192 2.88 0.47 -3.46
N ARG A 193 3.31 -0.61 -4.14
CA ARG A 193 2.78 -1.97 -3.91
C ARG A 193 2.97 -2.41 -2.45
N LYS A 194 4.09 -2.06 -1.82
CA LYS A 194 4.32 -2.35 -0.39
C LYS A 194 3.30 -1.64 0.50
N LEU A 195 3.00 -0.36 0.23
CA LEU A 195 2.00 0.42 0.96
C LEU A 195 0.57 -0.11 0.74
N ILE A 196 0.21 -0.44 -0.50
CA ILE A 196 -1.07 -1.10 -0.81
C ILE A 196 -1.20 -2.42 -0.05
N GLY A 197 -0.15 -3.23 0.02
CA GLY A 197 -0.14 -4.47 0.80
C GLY A 197 -0.39 -4.23 2.30
N ILE A 198 0.15 -3.15 2.87
CA ILE A 198 -0.15 -2.74 4.25
C ILE A 198 -1.63 -2.32 4.36
N GLY A 199 -2.13 -1.55 3.39
CA GLY A 199 -3.54 -1.15 3.31
C GLY A 199 -4.49 -2.36 3.24
N GLN A 200 -4.12 -3.41 2.53
CA GLN A 200 -4.87 -4.68 2.48
C GLN A 200 -4.85 -5.40 3.82
N GLN A 201 -3.69 -5.51 4.47
CA GLN A 201 -3.57 -6.10 5.82
C GLN A 201 -4.41 -5.35 6.87
N LYS A 202 -4.56 -4.03 6.71
CA LYS A 202 -5.42 -3.17 7.54
C LYS A 202 -6.88 -3.13 7.09
N ASN A 203 -7.27 -3.91 6.07
CA ASN A 203 -8.60 -3.93 5.45
C ASN A 203 -9.07 -2.58 4.88
N TYR A 204 -8.15 -1.67 4.56
CA TYR A 204 -8.45 -0.40 3.90
C TYR A 204 -8.70 -0.56 2.40
N VAL A 205 -7.98 -1.51 1.78
CA VAL A 205 -8.07 -1.86 0.37
C VAL A 205 -8.60 -3.29 0.25
N ARG A 206 -9.72 -3.48 -0.45
CA ARG A 206 -10.29 -4.81 -0.72
C ARG A 206 -9.87 -5.37 -2.08
N ILE A 207 -9.90 -4.50 -3.09
CA ILE A 207 -9.54 -4.83 -4.47
C ILE A 207 -8.15 -4.24 -4.73
N ASP A 208 -7.22 -5.04 -5.22
CA ASP A 208 -5.87 -4.56 -5.55
C ASP A 208 -5.94 -3.58 -6.73
N PRO A 209 -5.58 -2.29 -6.56
CA PRO A 209 -5.56 -1.32 -7.66
C PRO A 209 -4.52 -1.66 -8.75
N PHE A 210 -3.60 -2.59 -8.48
CA PHE A 210 -2.60 -3.03 -9.43
C PHE A 210 -3.00 -4.25 -10.27
N VAL A 211 -4.22 -4.78 -10.15
CA VAL A 211 -4.59 -6.09 -10.71
C VAL A 211 -4.27 -6.23 -12.21
N ASP A 212 -4.52 -5.17 -12.98
CA ASP A 212 -4.30 -5.13 -14.42
C ASP A 212 -3.10 -4.25 -14.83
N TYR A 213 -2.42 -3.63 -13.86
CA TYR A 213 -1.28 -2.77 -14.15
C TYR A 213 -0.03 -3.60 -14.51
N LYS A 214 0.48 -3.36 -15.72
CA LYS A 214 1.71 -3.96 -16.22
C LYS A 214 2.83 -2.93 -16.23
N ALA A 215 3.74 -3.06 -15.27
CA ALA A 215 4.93 -2.23 -15.22
C ALA A 215 5.81 -2.47 -16.45
N GLU A 216 6.15 -1.41 -17.16
CA GLU A 216 7.15 -1.47 -18.23
C GLU A 216 8.53 -1.73 -17.62
N LEU A 217 9.20 -2.79 -18.07
CA LEU A 217 10.49 -3.17 -17.52
C LEU A 217 11.61 -2.37 -18.21
N PRO A 218 12.55 -1.79 -17.44
CA PRO A 218 13.71 -1.13 -18.05
C PRO A 218 14.47 -2.13 -18.91
N HIS A 219 14.74 -1.77 -20.17
CA HIS A 219 15.63 -2.54 -21.02
C HIS A 219 17.03 -2.51 -20.43
N ARG A 220 17.51 -3.65 -19.92
CA ARG A 220 18.84 -3.77 -19.34
C ARG A 220 19.78 -4.35 -20.39
N THR A 221 20.65 -3.52 -20.97
CA THR A 221 21.80 -4.01 -21.71
C THR A 221 22.77 -4.64 -20.72
N ARG A 222 22.89 -5.97 -20.73
CA ARG A 222 23.94 -6.67 -19.98
C ARG A 222 25.28 -6.33 -20.64
N ARG A 223 26.06 -5.48 -19.99
CA ARG A 223 27.47 -5.29 -20.35
C ARG A 223 28.24 -6.47 -19.78
N TYR A 224 29.03 -7.13 -20.61
CA TYR A 224 29.95 -8.18 -20.24
C TYR A 224 31.28 -7.93 -20.95
N LEU A 225 32.35 -8.52 -20.44
CA LEU A 225 33.62 -8.57 -21.14
C LEU A 225 33.74 -9.93 -21.82
N THR A 226 34.19 -9.95 -23.07
CA THR A 226 34.64 -11.21 -23.70
C THR A 226 35.94 -11.68 -23.04
N THR A 227 36.32 -12.94 -23.27
CA THR A 227 37.60 -13.48 -22.79
C THR A 227 38.77 -12.66 -23.33
N GLU A 228 38.71 -12.24 -24.59
CA GLU A 228 39.73 -11.43 -25.25
C GLU A 228 39.79 -10.02 -24.65
N GLU A 229 38.64 -9.42 -24.33
CA GLU A 229 38.57 -8.14 -23.61
C GLU A 229 39.16 -8.22 -22.21
N LEU A 230 38.84 -9.28 -21.46
CA LEU A 230 39.41 -9.51 -20.13
C LEU A 230 40.93 -9.75 -20.21
N GLN A 231 41.40 -10.50 -21.20
CA GLN A 231 42.81 -10.73 -21.44
C GLN A 231 43.54 -9.44 -21.81
N ARG A 232 42.93 -8.57 -22.61
CA ARG A 232 43.48 -7.23 -22.88
C ARG A 232 43.62 -6.42 -21.60
N VAL A 233 42.63 -6.42 -20.71
CA VAL A 233 42.74 -5.74 -19.40
C VAL A 233 43.92 -6.31 -18.61
N LEU A 234 44.05 -7.64 -18.53
CA LEU A 234 45.14 -8.32 -17.82
C LEU A 234 46.54 -8.00 -18.37
N GLN A 235 46.69 -7.80 -19.68
CA GLN A 235 47.98 -7.61 -20.33
C GLN A 235 48.36 -6.14 -20.52
N THR A 236 47.39 -5.21 -20.44
CA THR A 236 47.66 -3.78 -20.65
C THR A 236 48.61 -3.25 -19.57
N PRO A 237 49.78 -2.69 -19.93
CA PRO A 237 50.71 -2.14 -18.96
C PRO A 237 50.14 -0.85 -18.35
N ILE A 238 50.05 -0.80 -17.02
CA ILE A 238 49.61 0.37 -16.26
C ILE A 238 50.76 0.83 -15.35
N ILE A 239 51.27 2.03 -15.61
CA ILE A 239 52.39 2.62 -14.84
C ILE A 239 51.87 3.22 -13.52
N ASP A 240 50.67 3.81 -13.54
CA ASP A 240 50.08 4.40 -12.35
C ASP A 240 49.70 3.34 -11.31
N ARG A 241 50.24 3.48 -10.09
CA ARG A 241 50.05 2.49 -9.02
C ARG A 241 48.59 2.38 -8.56
N GLN A 242 47.82 3.46 -8.61
CA GLN A 242 46.42 3.44 -8.18
C GLN A 242 45.56 2.72 -9.21
N PHE A 243 45.75 3.02 -10.49
CA PHE A 243 45.06 2.32 -11.57
C PHE A 243 45.45 0.84 -11.66
N GLU A 244 46.72 0.51 -11.42
CA GLU A 244 47.16 -0.88 -11.34
C GLU A 244 46.46 -1.62 -10.19
N ARG A 245 46.34 -0.99 -9.02
CA ARG A 245 45.59 -1.56 -7.91
C ARG A 245 44.11 -1.75 -8.24
N VAL A 246 43.47 -0.78 -8.90
CA VAL A 246 42.08 -0.90 -9.34
C VAL A 246 41.91 -2.06 -10.33
N ARG A 247 42.84 -2.21 -11.28
CA ARG A 247 42.87 -3.33 -12.22
C ARG A 247 42.97 -4.68 -11.51
N GLN A 248 43.90 -4.81 -10.56
CA GLN A 248 44.05 -6.04 -9.77
C GLN A 248 42.78 -6.41 -9.01
N LEU A 249 42.14 -5.44 -8.36
CA LEU A 249 40.87 -5.65 -7.64
C LEU A 249 39.73 -6.03 -8.59
N PHE A 250 39.67 -5.40 -9.76
CA PHE A 250 38.69 -5.72 -10.79
C PHE A 250 38.86 -7.16 -11.31
N LEU A 251 40.09 -7.53 -11.68
CA LEU A 251 40.43 -8.87 -12.16
C LEU A 251 40.15 -9.93 -11.08
N PHE A 252 40.51 -9.64 -9.82
CA PHE A 252 40.19 -10.51 -8.70
C PHE A 252 38.68 -10.77 -8.61
N CYS A 253 37.84 -9.74 -8.70
CA CYS A 253 36.39 -9.91 -8.73
C CYS A 253 35.91 -10.69 -9.97
N ALA A 254 36.52 -10.47 -11.14
CA ALA A 254 36.18 -11.16 -12.37
C ALA A 254 36.49 -12.67 -12.30
N PHE A 255 37.62 -13.06 -11.73
CA PHE A 255 38.03 -14.47 -11.59
C PHE A 255 37.31 -15.20 -10.45
N THR A 256 37.00 -14.51 -9.35
CA THR A 256 36.34 -15.12 -8.18
C THR A 256 34.81 -15.05 -8.23
N GLY A 257 34.24 -14.19 -9.08
CA GLY A 257 32.80 -13.92 -9.10
C GLY A 257 32.29 -13.13 -7.88
N LEU A 258 33.18 -12.69 -6.98
CA LEU A 258 32.81 -11.92 -5.80
C LEU A 258 32.30 -10.53 -6.19
N ALA A 259 31.23 -10.08 -5.54
CA ALA A 259 30.80 -8.70 -5.68
C ALA A 259 31.83 -7.77 -5.03
N ARG A 260 32.00 -6.57 -5.57
CA ARG A 260 32.93 -5.55 -5.02
C ARG A 260 32.77 -5.37 -3.50
N VAL A 261 31.54 -5.39 -3.01
CA VAL A 261 31.26 -5.16 -1.59
C VAL A 261 31.68 -6.35 -0.70
N ASP A 262 31.64 -7.57 -1.24
CA ASP A 262 32.11 -8.78 -0.56
C ASP A 262 33.65 -8.81 -0.56
N MET A 263 34.28 -8.47 -1.69
CA MET A 263 35.74 -8.29 -1.80
C MET A 263 36.26 -7.25 -0.80
N GLN A 264 35.57 -6.12 -0.62
CA GLN A 264 35.96 -5.10 0.37
C GLN A 264 35.94 -5.61 1.82
N ARG A 265 35.17 -6.65 2.12
CA ARG A 265 35.05 -7.28 3.45
C ARG A 265 35.99 -8.47 3.62
N LEU A 266 36.65 -8.90 2.55
CA LEU A 266 37.53 -10.05 2.54
C LEU A 266 38.70 -9.82 3.51
N ARG A 267 39.11 -10.90 4.19
CA ARG A 267 40.16 -10.94 5.21
C ARG A 267 40.84 -12.29 5.09
N LEU A 268 42.07 -12.41 5.57
CA LEU A 268 42.84 -13.67 5.51
C LEU A 268 42.11 -14.86 6.11
N LYS A 269 41.30 -14.66 7.16
CA LYS A 269 40.47 -15.71 7.78
C LYS A 269 39.43 -16.34 6.84
N HIS A 270 39.09 -15.66 5.73
CA HIS A 270 38.16 -16.15 4.72
C HIS A 270 38.86 -16.98 3.64
N ILE A 271 40.20 -17.07 3.66
CA ILE A 271 40.98 -17.91 2.75
C ILE A 271 41.28 -19.20 3.48
N ILE A 272 40.69 -20.30 3.02
CA ILE A 272 40.82 -21.62 3.62
C ILE A 272 41.75 -22.45 2.74
N ARG A 273 42.77 -23.04 3.36
CA ARG A 273 43.69 -23.94 2.67
C ARG A 273 43.23 -25.38 2.83
N ASN A 274 43.01 -26.04 1.71
CA ASN A 274 42.58 -27.43 1.65
C ASN A 274 43.77 -28.38 1.81
N ALA A 275 43.45 -29.65 2.10
CA ALA A 275 44.45 -30.71 2.30
C ALA A 275 45.27 -31.02 1.03
N ASP A 276 44.73 -30.74 -0.15
CA ASP A 276 45.39 -30.89 -1.46
C ASP A 276 46.30 -29.71 -1.83
N GLY A 277 46.40 -28.70 -0.94
CA GLY A 277 47.20 -27.50 -1.14
C GLY A 277 46.49 -26.37 -1.88
N THR A 278 45.24 -26.55 -2.32
CA THR A 278 44.43 -25.49 -2.92
C THR A 278 43.92 -24.48 -1.88
N GLU A 279 43.58 -23.28 -2.32
CA GLU A 279 42.98 -22.24 -1.47
C GLU A 279 41.61 -21.85 -2.00
N GLU A 280 40.64 -21.77 -1.09
CA GLU A 280 39.27 -21.37 -1.38
C GLU A 280 38.92 -20.12 -0.59
N ILE A 281 38.11 -19.25 -1.19
CA ILE A 281 37.49 -18.14 -0.48
C ILE A 281 36.16 -18.63 0.08
N ARG A 282 35.96 -18.48 1.39
CA ARG A 282 34.68 -18.72 2.07
C ARG A 282 34.23 -17.47 2.78
N ILE A 283 33.22 -16.80 2.23
CA ILE A 283 32.66 -15.57 2.80
C ILE A 283 31.14 -15.52 2.64
N LYS A 284 30.44 -15.10 3.69
CA LYS A 284 29.01 -14.82 3.59
C LYS A 284 28.77 -13.54 2.78
N ARG A 285 28.00 -13.65 1.70
CA ARG A 285 27.65 -12.52 0.84
C ARG A 285 26.80 -11.51 1.57
N GLN A 286 27.15 -10.22 1.49
CA GLN A 286 26.41 -9.16 2.18
C GLN A 286 24.94 -9.09 1.78
N LYS A 287 24.62 -9.36 0.50
CA LYS A 287 23.27 -9.14 -0.02
C LYS A 287 22.29 -10.23 0.40
N THR A 288 22.75 -11.48 0.50
CA THR A 288 21.88 -12.66 0.64
C THR A 288 22.19 -13.50 1.88
N ASP A 289 23.29 -13.22 2.59
CA ASP A 289 23.81 -14.01 3.70
C ASP A 289 24.13 -15.48 3.36
N VAL A 290 24.23 -15.80 2.07
CA VAL A 290 24.64 -17.11 1.55
C VAL A 290 26.16 -17.14 1.44
N GLU A 291 26.79 -18.26 1.81
CA GLU A 291 28.23 -18.47 1.64
C GLU A 291 28.59 -18.52 0.15
N ALA A 292 29.61 -17.75 -0.23
CA ALA A 292 30.26 -17.75 -1.54
C ALA A 292 31.63 -18.39 -1.44
#